data_AF-A0AAD6Z2D6-F1
#
_entry.id   AF-A0AAD6Z2D6-F1
#
_cell.length_a   1.000
_cell.length_b   1.000
_cell.length_c   1.000
_cell.angle_alpha   90.00
_cell.angle_beta   90.00
_cell.angle_gamma   90.00
#
_symmetry.space_group_name_H-M   'P 1'
#
loop_
_entity.id
_entity.type
_entity.pdbx_description
1 polymer ?
#
loop_
_entity_poly.entity_id
_entity_poly.type
_entity_poly.pdbx_seq_one_letter_code
_entity_poly.pdbx_strand_id
1 'polypeptide(L)'
;PNSRLSDTVGHVFLDMVSAYKGVTFDGGSELGWLSAFQTTLREVFAPDLSVEDWKPVVAVKSTSNIPIESTWAYDRQFNGRSLRETLEEGRIYLVPGDMVHRDLFRWLWPKIIQIGHDEFVDYFNNKKNRKQRNRILPSGVAPNVVFDMPSNYGLQNLAIPVTQEAIEELRALIPTLRQEALRWVSDEFDALAYNIYTSLGSPKLDALSGWGIFNAMVPLIRQEIGTMVA
;
A
#
# COMPACT_ATOMS: atom_id res chain seq x y z
N PRO A 1 -1.25 -8.35 8.24
CA PRO A 1 -1.32 -8.48 6.77
C PRO A 1 -0.20 -9.33 6.20
N ASN A 2 -0.50 -10.08 5.15
CA ASN A 2 0.47 -10.91 4.44
C ASN A 2 0.15 -10.86 2.95
N SER A 3 1.08 -10.29 2.16
CA SER A 3 0.94 -10.17 0.71
C SER A 3 0.99 -11.51 -0.02
N ARG A 4 1.37 -12.60 0.68
CA ARG A 4 1.36 -13.97 0.14
C ARG A 4 0.00 -14.67 0.21
N LEU A 5 -1.01 -14.01 0.78
CA LEU A 5 -2.35 -14.55 0.89
C LEU A 5 -3.25 -13.88 -0.15
N SER A 6 -3.95 -14.70 -0.94
CA SER A 6 -4.88 -14.23 -1.97
C SER A 6 -5.95 -13.29 -1.41
N ASP A 7 -6.43 -13.54 -0.19
CA ASP A 7 -7.47 -12.74 0.46
C ASP A 7 -6.99 -11.31 0.72
N THR A 8 -5.77 -11.17 1.29
CA THR A 8 -5.13 -9.86 1.50
C THR A 8 -5.01 -9.10 0.19
N VAL A 9 -4.49 -9.77 -0.86
CA VAL A 9 -4.30 -9.16 -2.17
C VAL A 9 -5.64 -8.78 -2.82
N GLY A 10 -6.66 -9.61 -2.69
CA GLY A 10 -8.01 -9.34 -3.18
C GLY A 10 -8.61 -8.09 -2.55
N HIS A 11 -8.48 -7.92 -1.22
CA HIS A 11 -8.93 -6.70 -0.56
C HIS A 11 -8.17 -5.46 -1.02
N VAL A 12 -6.84 -5.53 -1.13
CA VAL A 12 -6.01 -4.41 -1.60
C VAL A 12 -6.36 -4.05 -3.03
N PHE A 13 -6.59 -5.04 -3.91
CA PHE A 13 -7.04 -4.79 -5.28
C PHE A 13 -8.36 -4.01 -5.31
N LEU A 14 -9.36 -4.45 -4.54
CA LEU A 14 -10.65 -3.75 -4.47
C LEU A 14 -10.54 -2.34 -3.87
N ASP A 15 -9.61 -2.12 -2.93
CA ASP A 15 -9.30 -0.76 -2.44
C ASP A 15 -8.73 0.11 -3.57
N MET A 16 -7.83 -0.44 -4.39
CA MET A 16 -7.23 0.26 -5.52
C MET A 16 -8.23 0.54 -6.63
N VAL A 17 -9.18 -0.36 -6.91
CA VAL A 17 -10.26 -0.13 -7.88
C VAL A 17 -11.24 0.94 -7.41
N SER A 18 -11.53 1.00 -6.11
CA SER A 18 -12.36 2.05 -5.52
C SER A 18 -11.68 3.42 -5.58
N ALA A 19 -10.37 3.47 -5.29
CA ALA A 19 -9.59 4.70 -5.30
C ALA A 19 -9.20 5.17 -6.71
N TYR A 20 -8.93 4.23 -7.62
CA TYR A 20 -8.38 4.48 -8.94
C TYR A 20 -9.13 3.68 -10.00
N LYS A 21 -9.42 4.31 -11.14
CA LYS A 21 -10.28 3.73 -12.19
C LYS A 21 -9.55 2.72 -13.11
N GLY A 22 -8.45 2.14 -12.65
CA GLY A 22 -7.64 1.18 -13.38
C GLY A 22 -6.41 0.74 -12.57
N VAL A 23 -6.11 -0.55 -12.60
CA VAL A 23 -5.00 -1.15 -11.83
C VAL A 23 -4.21 -2.09 -12.75
N THR A 24 -2.89 -1.97 -12.71
CA THR A 24 -1.96 -2.90 -13.37
C THR A 24 -1.28 -3.77 -12.32
N PHE A 25 -1.06 -5.04 -12.63
CA PHE A 25 -0.42 -6.00 -11.71
C PHE A 25 0.58 -6.89 -12.45
N ASP A 26 1.60 -7.32 -11.72
CA ASP A 26 2.54 -8.34 -12.17
C ASP A 26 1.95 -9.75 -11.95
N GLY A 27 2.46 -10.74 -12.66
CA GLY A 27 2.09 -12.15 -12.51
C GLY A 27 2.54 -12.71 -11.15
N GLY A 28 1.68 -13.47 -10.47
CA GLY A 28 2.01 -14.16 -9.21
C GLY A 28 0.99 -15.23 -8.83
N SER A 29 1.38 -16.15 -7.93
CA SER A 29 0.47 -17.20 -7.43
C SER A 29 -0.65 -16.66 -6.55
N GLU A 30 -0.52 -15.43 -6.05
CA GLU A 30 -1.49 -14.78 -5.16
C GLU A 30 -2.67 -14.13 -5.92
N LEU A 31 -2.67 -14.18 -7.26
CA LEU A 31 -3.61 -13.47 -8.13
C LEU A 31 -5.03 -14.07 -8.24
N GLY A 32 -5.38 -15.08 -7.44
CA GLY A 32 -6.67 -15.79 -7.58
C GLY A 32 -7.87 -14.86 -7.52
N TRP A 33 -8.05 -14.15 -6.39
CA TRP A 33 -9.14 -13.19 -6.22
C TRP A 33 -9.05 -12.01 -7.16
N LEU A 34 -7.85 -11.44 -7.29
CA LEU A 34 -7.61 -10.28 -8.15
C LEU A 34 -8.03 -10.56 -9.61
N SER A 35 -7.62 -11.70 -10.17
CA SER A 35 -7.95 -12.08 -11.55
C SER A 35 -9.44 -12.35 -11.71
N ALA A 36 -10.07 -13.00 -10.73
CA ALA A 36 -11.50 -13.25 -10.74
C ALA A 36 -12.30 -11.94 -10.71
N PHE A 37 -11.99 -11.03 -9.78
CA PHE A 37 -12.68 -9.75 -9.66
C PHE A 37 -12.47 -8.86 -10.87
N GLN A 38 -11.24 -8.76 -11.36
CA GLN A 38 -10.95 -8.01 -12.59
C GLN A 38 -11.76 -8.55 -13.78
N THR A 39 -11.88 -9.88 -13.89
CA THR A 39 -12.70 -10.52 -14.94
C THR A 39 -14.18 -10.17 -14.77
N THR A 40 -14.73 -10.35 -13.58
CA THR A 40 -16.14 -10.05 -13.30
C THR A 40 -16.48 -8.57 -13.54
N LEU A 41 -15.69 -7.63 -13.02
CA LEU A 41 -15.91 -6.21 -13.23
C LEU A 41 -15.84 -5.84 -14.72
N ARG A 42 -14.89 -6.42 -15.44
CA ARG A 42 -14.70 -6.16 -16.86
C ARG A 42 -15.87 -6.67 -17.72
N GLU A 43 -16.41 -7.84 -17.39
CA GLU A 43 -17.57 -8.42 -18.09
C GLU A 43 -18.86 -7.64 -17.81
N VAL A 44 -19.05 -7.19 -16.56
CA VAL A 44 -20.26 -6.45 -16.15
C VAL A 44 -20.27 -5.02 -16.67
N PHE A 45 -19.14 -4.30 -16.55
CA PHE A 45 -19.09 -2.85 -16.81
C PHE A 45 -18.58 -2.48 -18.19
N ALA A 46 -18.08 -3.44 -18.98
CA ALA A 46 -17.72 -3.20 -20.39
C ALA A 46 -18.08 -4.40 -21.30
N PRO A 47 -19.33 -4.89 -21.28
CA PRO A 47 -19.73 -6.09 -22.02
C PRO A 47 -19.47 -6.00 -23.53
N ASP A 48 -19.45 -4.78 -24.10
CA ASP A 48 -19.25 -4.54 -25.52
C ASP A 48 -17.81 -4.80 -26.01
N LEU A 49 -16.85 -4.86 -25.10
CA LEU A 49 -15.45 -5.07 -25.46
C LEU A 49 -15.13 -6.57 -25.51
N SER A 50 -14.73 -7.05 -26.69
CA SER A 50 -14.30 -8.43 -26.95
C SER A 50 -13.27 -8.95 -25.93
N VAL A 51 -13.56 -10.11 -25.34
CA VAL A 51 -12.66 -10.78 -24.37
C VAL A 51 -11.41 -11.36 -25.06
N GLU A 52 -11.50 -11.67 -26.35
CA GLU A 52 -10.37 -12.19 -27.13
C GLU A 52 -9.35 -11.10 -27.44
N ASP A 53 -9.83 -9.93 -27.87
CA ASP A 53 -8.99 -8.78 -28.22
C ASP A 53 -8.54 -7.99 -26.98
N TRP A 54 -9.43 -7.87 -25.99
CA TRP A 54 -9.24 -7.07 -24.77
C TRP A 54 -9.44 -7.92 -23.52
N LYS A 55 -8.49 -8.82 -23.30
CA LYS A 55 -8.47 -9.73 -22.15
C LYS A 55 -8.61 -8.95 -20.84
N PRO A 56 -9.50 -9.39 -19.91
CA PRO A 56 -9.68 -8.72 -18.62
C PRO A 56 -8.42 -8.67 -17.77
N VAL A 57 -7.64 -9.76 -17.81
CA VAL A 57 -6.44 -9.98 -17.01
C VAL A 57 -5.27 -10.18 -17.97
N VAL A 58 -4.31 -9.27 -17.90
CA VAL A 58 -3.04 -9.37 -18.65
C VAL A 58 -1.91 -9.17 -17.66
N ALA A 59 -1.24 -10.26 -17.29
CA ALA A 59 0.00 -10.19 -16.53
C ALA A 59 1.10 -9.61 -17.43
N VAL A 60 1.60 -8.43 -17.06
CA VAL A 60 2.68 -7.78 -17.79
C VAL A 60 3.98 -8.52 -17.46
N LYS A 61 4.80 -8.85 -18.47
CA LYS A 61 6.13 -9.42 -18.22
C LYS A 61 6.98 -8.41 -17.45
N SER A 62 7.83 -8.85 -16.52
CA SER A 62 8.71 -7.94 -15.76
C SER A 62 9.56 -7.04 -16.66
N THR A 63 10.04 -7.54 -17.81
CA THR A 63 10.78 -6.74 -18.81
C THR A 63 9.97 -5.63 -19.48
N SER A 64 8.64 -5.68 -19.41
CA SER A 64 7.72 -4.64 -19.89
C SER A 64 7.24 -3.73 -18.76
N ASN A 65 7.63 -4.01 -17.52
CA ASN A 65 7.27 -3.27 -16.32
C ASN A 65 8.29 -2.18 -15.95
N ILE A 66 9.18 -1.82 -16.89
CA ILE A 66 10.28 -0.86 -16.69
C ILE A 66 9.82 0.46 -16.02
N PRO A 67 8.65 1.06 -16.35
CA PRO A 67 8.20 2.27 -15.68
C PRO A 67 8.01 2.11 -14.17
N ILE A 68 7.28 1.09 -13.69
CA ILE A 68 7.10 0.87 -12.25
C ILE A 68 8.42 0.45 -11.59
N GLU A 69 9.23 -0.35 -12.29
CA GLU A 69 10.54 -0.74 -11.78
C GLU A 69 11.45 0.48 -11.56
N SER A 70 11.37 1.46 -12.45
CA SER A 70 12.07 2.73 -12.29
C SER A 70 11.53 3.53 -11.10
N THR A 71 10.23 3.46 -10.81
CA THR A 71 9.61 4.11 -9.65
C THR A 71 10.18 3.59 -8.34
N TRP A 72 10.46 2.28 -8.21
CA TRP A 72 11.12 1.72 -7.03
C TRP A 72 12.51 2.33 -6.78
N ALA A 73 13.24 2.67 -7.84
CA ALA A 73 14.52 3.35 -7.70
C ALA A 73 14.35 4.78 -7.15
N TYR A 74 13.28 5.48 -7.56
CA TYR A 74 12.95 6.81 -7.03
C TYR A 74 12.47 6.76 -5.58
N ASP A 75 11.57 5.83 -5.24
CA ASP A 75 11.11 5.61 -3.85
C ASP A 75 12.30 5.31 -2.92
N ARG A 76 13.18 4.42 -3.39
CA ARG A 76 14.42 4.08 -2.67
C ARG A 76 15.35 5.28 -2.47
N GLN A 77 15.42 6.20 -3.44
CA GLN A 77 16.20 7.43 -3.32
C GLN A 77 15.52 8.50 -2.45
N PHE A 78 14.19 8.51 -2.41
CA PHE A 78 13.39 9.44 -1.62
C PHE A 78 13.49 9.09 -0.14
N ASN A 79 13.09 7.87 0.24
CA ASN A 79 13.04 7.42 1.64
C ASN A 79 13.54 5.97 1.85
N GLY A 80 13.59 5.12 0.82
CA GLY A 80 13.79 3.68 1.05
C GLY A 80 15.20 3.25 1.48
N ARG A 81 16.27 3.98 1.10
CA ARG A 81 17.63 3.68 1.62
C ARG A 81 17.75 4.02 3.10
N SER A 82 17.36 5.24 3.47
CA SER A 82 17.37 5.68 4.86
C SER A 82 16.48 4.80 5.72
N LEU A 83 15.27 4.45 5.26
CA LEU A 83 14.39 3.55 6.00
C LEU A 83 15.03 2.18 6.28
N ARG A 84 15.65 1.55 5.28
CA ARG A 84 16.33 0.26 5.48
C ARG A 84 17.51 0.40 6.45
N GLU A 85 18.35 1.41 6.26
CA GLU A 85 19.51 1.67 7.12
C GLU A 85 19.06 1.91 8.57
N THR A 86 18.06 2.78 8.76
CA THR A 86 17.43 3.03 10.06
C THR A 86 16.92 1.74 10.69
N LEU A 87 16.20 0.89 9.96
CA LEU A 87 15.68 -0.38 10.48
C LEU A 87 16.81 -1.33 10.90
N GLU A 88 17.88 -1.42 10.12
CA GLU A 88 19.03 -2.28 10.44
C GLU A 88 19.84 -1.75 11.63
N GLU A 89 20.02 -0.43 11.74
CA GLU A 89 20.72 0.22 12.85
C GLU A 89 20.04 -0.08 14.19
N GLY A 90 18.71 0.01 14.24
CA GLY A 90 17.95 -0.27 15.46
C GLY A 90 17.64 -1.74 15.69
N ARG A 91 18.14 -2.66 14.86
CA ARG A 91 18.02 -4.11 15.09
C ARG A 91 18.58 -4.53 16.45
N ILE A 92 19.57 -3.79 16.97
CA ILE A 92 20.15 -4.01 18.31
C ILE A 92 19.12 -3.86 19.45
N TYR A 93 18.01 -3.13 19.22
CA TYR A 93 16.94 -2.95 20.20
C TYR A 93 15.94 -4.11 20.20
N LEU A 94 15.96 -4.98 19.18
CA LEU A 94 15.05 -6.12 19.09
C LEU A 94 15.64 -7.33 19.82
N VAL A 95 14.86 -7.89 20.74
CA VAL A 95 15.17 -9.17 21.40
C VAL A 95 14.47 -10.30 20.64
N PRO A 96 15.21 -11.25 20.03
CA PRO A 96 14.58 -12.37 19.33
C PRO A 96 13.69 -13.20 20.26
N GLY A 97 12.47 -13.51 19.80
CA GLY A 97 11.49 -14.27 20.57
C GLY A 97 10.64 -13.45 21.55
N ASP A 98 10.96 -12.17 21.78
CA ASP A 98 10.15 -11.30 22.63
C ASP A 98 8.87 -10.85 21.89
N MET A 99 7.71 -11.20 22.46
CA MET A 99 6.40 -10.88 21.89
C MET A 99 6.09 -9.38 21.90
N VAL A 100 6.47 -8.65 22.96
CA VAL A 100 6.26 -7.20 23.06
C VAL A 100 7.07 -6.50 21.98
N HIS A 101 8.34 -6.88 21.81
CA HIS A 101 9.17 -6.28 20.76
C HIS A 101 8.60 -6.56 19.36
N ARG A 102 8.18 -7.81 19.11
CA ARG A 102 7.59 -8.21 17.82
C ARG A 102 6.31 -7.43 17.52
N ASP A 103 5.39 -7.37 18.47
CA ASP A 103 4.07 -6.80 18.25
C ASP A 103 4.16 -5.26 18.23
N LEU A 104 4.97 -4.64 19.10
CA LEU A 104 5.24 -3.20 19.00
C LEU A 104 5.91 -2.82 17.68
N PHE A 105 6.86 -3.62 17.20
CA PHE A 105 7.49 -3.37 15.90
C PHE A 105 6.45 -3.40 14.77
N ARG A 106 5.59 -4.42 14.76
CA ARG A 106 4.49 -4.57 13.79
C ARG A 106 3.41 -3.50 13.94
N TRP A 107 3.25 -2.91 15.11
CA TRP A 107 2.30 -1.82 15.32
C TRP A 107 2.84 -0.47 14.83
N LEU A 108 4.11 -0.18 15.15
CA LEU A 108 4.75 1.12 14.94
C LEU A 108 5.31 1.30 13.53
N TRP A 109 6.16 0.39 13.07
CA TRP A 109 6.92 0.58 11.84
C TRP A 109 6.05 0.60 10.58
N PRO A 110 5.02 -0.25 10.42
CA PRO A 110 4.12 -0.11 9.28
C PRO A 110 3.46 1.26 9.17
N LYS A 111 3.16 1.94 10.30
CA LYS A 111 2.62 3.31 10.28
C LYS A 111 3.65 4.32 9.77
N ILE A 112 4.89 4.24 10.27
CA ILE A 112 6.01 5.10 9.83
C ILE A 112 6.28 4.90 8.34
N ILE A 113 6.31 3.64 7.89
CA ILE A 113 6.54 3.26 6.50
C ILE A 113 5.41 3.77 5.61
N GLN A 114 4.15 3.61 6.03
CA GLN A 114 3.00 4.10 5.28
C GLN A 114 3.06 5.61 5.10
N ILE A 115 3.36 6.39 6.17
CA ILE A 115 3.53 7.85 6.08
C ILE A 115 4.59 8.21 5.04
N GLY A 116 5.76 7.55 5.08
CA GLY A 116 6.84 7.81 4.12
C GLY A 116 6.47 7.45 2.67
N HIS A 117 5.65 6.42 2.46
CA HIS A 117 5.13 6.07 1.14
C HIS A 117 4.04 7.04 0.66
N ASP A 118 3.16 7.50 1.54
CA ASP A 118 2.13 8.48 1.21
C ASP A 118 2.78 9.81 0.77
N GLU A 119 3.82 10.26 1.49
CA GLU A 119 4.64 11.41 1.10
C GLU A 119 5.32 11.22 -0.26
N PHE A 120 5.84 10.01 -0.53
CA PHE A 120 6.44 9.69 -1.83
C PHE A 120 5.42 9.73 -2.96
N VAL A 121 4.24 9.13 -2.77
CA VAL A 121 3.16 9.11 -3.76
C VAL A 121 2.73 10.54 -4.08
N ASP A 122 2.54 11.38 -3.07
CA ASP A 122 2.19 12.79 -3.26
C ASP A 122 3.28 13.54 -4.04
N TYR A 123 4.54 13.42 -3.62
CA TYR A 123 5.67 14.02 -4.33
C TYR A 123 5.78 13.53 -5.77
N PHE A 124 5.77 12.22 -6.01
CA PHE A 124 6.01 11.63 -7.31
C PHE A 124 4.91 11.99 -8.31
N ASN A 125 3.66 11.96 -7.87
CA ASN A 125 2.51 12.24 -8.73
C ASN A 125 2.32 13.74 -9.03
N ASN A 126 2.80 14.63 -8.14
CA ASN A 126 2.72 16.08 -8.35
C ASN A 126 4.00 16.69 -8.93
N LYS A 127 5.11 15.95 -8.97
CA LYS A 127 6.37 16.43 -9.54
C LYS A 127 6.26 16.61 -11.06
N LYS A 128 6.64 17.79 -11.53
CA LYS A 128 6.80 18.09 -12.96
C LYS A 128 7.95 17.26 -13.55
N ASN A 129 7.62 16.38 -14.50
CA ASN A 129 8.62 15.59 -15.22
C ASN A 129 9.41 16.44 -16.22
N ARG A 130 10.63 16.01 -16.58
CA ARG A 130 11.42 16.68 -17.62
C ARG A 130 10.69 16.60 -18.98
N LYS A 131 10.68 17.71 -19.72
CA LYS A 131 10.14 17.74 -21.09
C LYS A 131 11.03 16.94 -22.03
N GLN A 132 10.43 16.04 -22.79
CA GLN A 132 11.07 15.18 -23.80
C GLN A 132 10.48 15.52 -25.17
N ARG A 133 11.33 15.92 -26.13
CA ARG A 133 10.87 16.44 -27.42
C ARG A 133 10.26 15.39 -28.35
N ASN A 134 10.72 14.14 -28.25
CA ASN A 134 10.35 13.07 -29.19
C ASN A 134 9.35 12.06 -28.59
N ARG A 135 8.66 12.43 -27.50
CA ARG A 135 7.72 11.53 -26.83
C ARG A 135 6.30 11.83 -27.29
N ILE A 136 5.57 10.79 -27.68
CA ILE A 136 4.15 10.88 -28.06
C ILE A 136 3.30 11.27 -26.83
N LEU A 137 3.59 10.68 -25.67
CA LEU A 137 2.91 10.98 -24.42
C LEU A 137 3.37 12.33 -23.83
N PRO A 138 2.48 13.03 -23.11
CA PRO A 138 2.80 14.29 -22.43
C PRO A 138 4.06 14.19 -21.57
N SER A 139 4.87 15.25 -21.61
CA SER A 139 6.08 15.41 -20.81
C SER A 139 6.27 16.87 -20.46
N GLY A 140 7.04 17.19 -19.41
CA GLY A 140 7.10 18.56 -18.93
C GLY A 140 5.92 18.95 -18.03
N VAL A 141 5.16 17.98 -17.54
CA VAL A 141 3.94 18.15 -16.74
C VAL A 141 3.91 17.11 -15.62
N ALA A 142 3.22 17.42 -14.52
CA ALA A 142 3.02 16.48 -13.41
C ALA A 142 2.05 15.35 -13.81
N PRO A 143 2.32 14.09 -13.41
CA PRO A 143 1.45 12.96 -13.71
C PRO A 143 -0.03 13.17 -13.37
N ASN A 144 -0.35 13.69 -12.16
CA ASN A 144 -1.73 13.91 -11.73
C ASN A 144 -2.50 14.84 -12.67
N VAL A 145 -1.86 15.89 -13.18
CA VAL A 145 -2.52 16.85 -14.09
C VAL A 145 -2.94 16.16 -15.40
N VAL A 146 -2.13 15.24 -15.91
CA VAL A 146 -2.47 14.48 -17.13
C VAL A 146 -3.52 13.40 -16.82
N PHE A 147 -3.42 12.77 -15.64
CA PHE A 147 -4.37 11.75 -15.18
C PHE A 147 -5.78 12.33 -15.00
N ASP A 148 -5.90 13.50 -14.38
CA ASP A 148 -7.17 14.16 -14.09
C ASP A 148 -7.75 14.89 -15.31
N MET A 149 -6.89 15.47 -16.16
CA MET A 149 -7.30 16.29 -17.31
C MET A 149 -6.67 15.79 -18.63
N PRO A 150 -6.90 14.52 -19.03
CA PRO A 150 -6.26 13.95 -20.21
C PRO A 150 -6.60 14.70 -21.50
N SER A 151 -7.82 15.24 -21.60
CA SER A 151 -8.31 16.00 -22.76
C SER A 151 -7.49 17.26 -23.05
N ASN A 152 -6.95 17.93 -22.02
CA ASN A 152 -6.08 19.10 -22.17
C ASN A 152 -4.76 18.76 -22.88
N TYR A 153 -4.44 17.46 -22.99
CA TYR A 153 -3.24 16.95 -23.63
C TYR A 153 -3.56 16.08 -24.86
N GLY A 154 -4.78 16.17 -25.39
CA GLY A 154 -5.21 15.37 -26.55
C GLY A 154 -5.34 13.88 -26.25
N LEU A 155 -5.47 13.50 -24.98
CA LEU A 155 -5.70 12.13 -24.52
C LEU A 155 -7.17 11.94 -24.14
N GLN A 156 -7.59 10.68 -24.08
CA GLN A 156 -8.94 10.31 -23.64
C GLN A 156 -8.84 9.50 -22.34
N ASN A 157 -9.79 9.73 -21.44
CA ASN A 157 -9.98 8.84 -20.30
C ASN A 157 -10.71 7.57 -20.77
N LEU A 158 -10.01 6.44 -20.75
CA LEU A 158 -10.54 5.12 -21.14
C LEU A 158 -10.84 4.23 -19.92
N ALA A 159 -10.90 4.82 -18.74
CA ALA A 159 -11.25 4.10 -17.54
C ALA A 159 -12.68 3.55 -17.60
N ILE A 160 -12.88 2.33 -17.11
CA ILE A 160 -14.19 1.70 -16.98
C ILE A 160 -14.72 2.05 -15.58
N PRO A 161 -15.78 2.89 -15.47
CA PRO A 161 -16.35 3.22 -14.18
C PRO A 161 -17.03 1.98 -13.59
N VAL A 162 -16.71 1.66 -12.34
CA VAL A 162 -17.35 0.60 -11.57
C VAL A 162 -18.09 1.20 -10.39
N THR A 163 -19.19 0.59 -9.97
CA THR A 163 -19.97 1.07 -8.83
C THR A 163 -19.39 0.57 -7.51
N GLN A 164 -19.59 1.34 -6.44
CA GLN A 164 -19.11 0.96 -5.11
C GLN A 164 -19.85 -0.29 -4.60
N GLU A 165 -21.13 -0.43 -4.96
CA GLU A 165 -21.96 -1.60 -4.65
C GLU A 165 -21.35 -2.88 -5.23
N ALA A 166 -20.89 -2.86 -6.48
CA ALA A 166 -20.25 -4.02 -7.10
C ALA A 166 -18.91 -4.37 -6.41
N ILE A 167 -18.16 -3.36 -5.96
CA ILE A 167 -16.91 -3.57 -5.19
C ILE A 167 -17.23 -4.26 -3.85
N GLU A 168 -18.29 -3.86 -3.17
CA GLU A 168 -18.71 -4.43 -1.89
C GLU A 168 -19.25 -5.86 -2.04
N GLU A 169 -20.04 -6.12 -3.09
CA GLU A 169 -20.50 -7.47 -3.44
C GLU A 169 -19.33 -8.43 -3.68
N LEU A 170 -18.33 -8.00 -4.46
CA LEU A 170 -17.12 -8.80 -4.69
C LEU A 170 -16.30 -8.97 -3.41
N ARG A 171 -16.21 -7.94 -2.57
CA ARG A 171 -15.48 -8.00 -1.30
C ARG A 171 -16.11 -9.03 -0.35
N ALA A 172 -17.42 -9.18 -0.36
CA ALA A 172 -18.15 -10.15 0.45
C ALA A 172 -17.87 -11.62 0.06
N LEU A 173 -17.30 -11.86 -1.12
CA LEU A 173 -16.89 -13.20 -1.57
C LEU A 173 -15.57 -13.66 -0.93
N ILE A 174 -14.76 -12.74 -0.40
CA ILE A 174 -13.49 -13.07 0.27
C ILE A 174 -13.81 -13.62 1.66
N PRO A 175 -13.35 -14.85 2.01
CA PRO A 175 -13.70 -15.47 3.29
C PRO A 175 -13.19 -14.71 4.52
N THR A 176 -11.99 -14.15 4.42
CA THR A 176 -11.40 -13.34 5.49
C THR A 176 -11.96 -11.92 5.42
N LEU A 177 -12.25 -11.30 6.57
CA LEU A 177 -12.67 -9.90 6.59
C LEU A 177 -11.48 -8.98 6.26
N ARG A 178 -11.75 -7.86 5.57
CA ARG A 178 -10.70 -6.86 5.23
C ARG A 178 -9.89 -6.42 6.46
N GLN A 179 -10.59 -6.14 7.55
CA GLN A 179 -9.97 -5.68 8.80
C GLN A 179 -9.01 -6.73 9.35
N GLU A 180 -9.38 -8.01 9.33
CA GLU A 180 -8.55 -9.13 9.78
C GLU A 180 -7.36 -9.37 8.84
N ALA A 181 -7.60 -9.36 7.53
CA ALA A 181 -6.56 -9.54 6.52
C ALA A 181 -5.50 -8.43 6.57
N LEU A 182 -5.89 -7.21 6.94
CA LEU A 182 -5.01 -6.04 7.06
C LEU A 182 -4.58 -5.74 8.51
N ARG A 183 -4.84 -6.65 9.45
CA ARG A 183 -4.45 -6.49 10.85
C ARG A 183 -2.97 -6.82 11.08
N TRP A 184 -2.24 -5.93 11.77
CA TRP A 184 -0.82 -6.14 12.12
C TRP A 184 -0.61 -6.78 13.50
N VAL A 185 -1.45 -6.43 14.47
CA VAL A 185 -1.42 -6.87 15.87
C VAL A 185 -2.85 -7.08 16.37
N SER A 186 -3.04 -7.75 17.51
CA SER A 186 -4.40 -7.91 18.07
C SER A 186 -5.00 -6.56 18.49
N ASP A 187 -6.32 -6.52 18.60
CA ASP A 187 -7.05 -5.28 18.92
C ASP A 187 -6.74 -4.83 20.36
N GLU A 188 -6.50 -5.77 21.27
CA GLU A 188 -6.07 -5.49 22.65
C GLU A 188 -4.69 -4.84 22.68
N PHE A 189 -3.75 -5.36 21.88
CA PHE A 189 -2.41 -4.78 21.78
C PHE A 189 -2.42 -3.42 21.08
N ASP A 190 -3.24 -3.26 20.05
CA ASP A 190 -3.42 -1.97 19.36
C ASP A 190 -3.91 -0.89 20.33
N ALA A 191 -4.95 -1.20 21.10
CA ALA A 191 -5.49 -0.28 22.12
C ALA A 191 -4.45 0.06 23.19
N LEU A 192 -3.72 -0.94 23.71
CA LEU A 192 -2.66 -0.74 24.69
C LEU A 192 -1.54 0.15 24.14
N ALA A 193 -1.01 -0.18 22.96
CA ALA A 193 0.06 0.57 22.33
C ALA A 193 -0.38 2.00 22.00
N TYR A 194 -1.61 2.20 21.53
CA TYR A 194 -2.17 3.51 21.25
C TYR A 194 -2.28 4.38 22.52
N ASN A 195 -2.76 3.81 23.63
CA ASN A 195 -2.86 4.54 24.90
C ASN A 195 -1.49 5.00 25.41
N ILE A 196 -0.49 4.12 25.34
CA ILE A 196 0.89 4.43 25.75
C ILE A 196 1.52 5.45 24.80
N TYR A 197 1.32 5.31 23.50
CA TYR A 197 1.80 6.29 22.52
C TYR A 197 1.19 7.69 22.78
N THR A 198 -0.10 7.73 23.14
CA THR A 198 -0.80 8.98 23.47
C THR A 198 -0.31 9.58 24.79
N SER A 199 -0.02 8.76 25.81
CA SER A 199 0.55 9.25 27.07
C SER A 199 1.97 9.81 26.92
N LEU A 200 2.72 9.37 25.90
CA LEU A 200 3.99 9.97 25.49
C LEU A 200 3.84 11.28 24.68
N GLY A 201 2.61 11.79 24.53
CA GLY A 201 2.33 13.03 23.80
C GLY A 201 2.23 12.86 22.28
N SER A 202 1.98 11.63 21.80
CA SER A 202 1.83 11.32 20.37
C SER A 202 3.01 11.83 19.52
N PRO A 203 4.25 11.41 19.81
CA PRO A 203 5.43 11.89 19.08
C PRO A 203 5.32 11.60 17.59
N LYS A 204 5.82 12.52 16.75
CA LYS A 204 5.75 12.40 15.29
C LYS A 204 6.31 11.05 14.83
N LEU A 205 5.54 10.33 14.02
CA LEU A 205 5.92 9.05 13.42
C LEU A 205 6.73 9.29 12.14
N ASP A 206 8.05 9.26 12.27
CA ASP A 206 8.98 9.26 11.14
C ASP A 206 10.15 8.31 11.39
N ALA A 207 10.96 8.05 10.35
CA ALA A 207 12.05 7.10 10.44
C ALA A 207 13.11 7.52 11.48
N LEU A 208 13.34 8.82 11.66
CA LEU A 208 14.35 9.33 12.60
C LEU A 208 13.94 9.11 14.06
N SER A 209 12.65 9.28 14.37
CA SER A 209 12.12 9.12 15.71
C SER A 209 11.74 7.67 16.05
N GLY A 210 11.52 6.81 15.05
CA GLY A 210 10.89 5.49 15.20
C GLY A 210 11.49 4.61 16.29
N TRP A 211 12.82 4.45 16.33
CA TRP A 211 13.48 3.64 17.38
C TRP A 211 13.47 4.32 18.76
N GLY A 212 13.50 5.65 18.81
CA GLY A 212 13.35 6.39 20.06
C GLY A 212 11.98 6.16 20.68
N ILE A 213 10.92 6.23 19.86
CA ILE A 213 9.54 5.93 20.26
C ILE A 213 9.43 4.47 20.69
N PHE A 214 9.98 3.55 19.91
CA PHE A 214 9.99 2.13 20.24
C PHE A 214 10.60 1.87 21.62
N ASN A 215 11.81 2.37 21.88
CA ASN A 215 12.51 2.19 23.15
C ASN A 215 11.80 2.85 24.34
N ALA A 216 11.09 3.98 24.12
CA ALA A 216 10.29 4.63 25.15
C ALA A 216 9.03 3.81 25.49
N MET A 217 8.41 3.16 24.51
CA MET A 217 7.16 2.41 24.70
C MET A 217 7.37 1.02 25.32
N VAL A 218 8.46 0.32 24.99
CA VAL A 218 8.74 -1.04 25.51
C VAL A 218 8.60 -1.19 27.03
N PRO A 219 9.25 -0.37 27.88
CA PRO A 219 9.14 -0.53 29.33
C PRO A 219 7.72 -0.28 29.84
N LEU A 220 7.00 0.68 29.24
CA LEU A 220 5.63 1.03 29.63
C LEU A 220 4.65 -0.10 29.28
N ILE A 221 4.79 -0.69 28.09
CA ILE A 221 3.96 -1.84 27.68
C ILE A 221 4.18 -3.02 28.61
N ARG A 222 5.44 -3.29 28.99
CA ARG A 222 5.76 -4.37 29.92
C ARG A 222 5.16 -4.14 31.31
N GLN A 223 5.18 -2.90 31.80
CA GLN A 223 4.58 -2.56 33.07
C GLN A 223 3.06 -2.79 33.05
N GLU A 224 2.37 -2.36 32.00
CA GLU A 224 0.92 -2.54 31.88
C GLU A 224 0.55 -4.02 31.76
N ILE A 225 1.24 -4.80 30.92
CA ILE A 225 1.00 -6.25 30.79
C ILE A 225 1.27 -6.95 32.12
N GLY A 226 2.36 -6.60 32.83
CA GLY A 226 2.66 -7.16 34.14
C GLY A 226 1.59 -6.85 35.19
N THR A 227 0.95 -5.68 35.10
CA THR A 227 -0.15 -5.28 36.00
C THR A 227 -1.46 -6.01 35.68
N MET A 228 -1.70 -6.39 34.43
CA MET A 228 -2.91 -7.13 34.03
C MET A 228 -2.87 -8.63 34.39
N VAL A 229 -1.67 -9.20 34.60
CA VAL A 229 -1.46 -10.63 34.89
C VAL A 229 -1.34 -10.91 36.41
N ALA A 230 -1.10 -9.89 37.21
CA ALA A 230 -1.03 -9.96 38.68
C ALA A 230 -2.40 -9.83 39.33
#